data_AF-A0A521II68-F1
#
_entry.id   AF-A0A521II68-F1
#
_cell.length_a   1.000
_cell.length_b   1.000
_cell.length_c   1.000
_cell.angle_alpha   90.00
_cell.angle_beta   90.00
_cell.angle_gamma   90.00
#
_symmetry.space_group_name_H-M   'P 1'
#
loop_
_entity.id
_entity.type
_entity.pdbx_description
1 polymer ?
#
loop_
_entity_poly.entity_id
_entity_poly.type
_entity_poly.pdbx_seq_one_letter_code
_entity_poly.pdbx_strand_id
1 'polypeptide(L)'
;MSKESICQACGCTLDPQFIFCPWCGSPTDPDCFLAERFDPVFERIQNLQVRWTQTRIARMEHDLSEIDRCLSEIVPASETLYQEL
;
A
#
# COMPACT_ATOMS: atom_id res chain seq x y z
N MET A 1 -0.06 40.17 19.51
CA MET A 1 -1.32 39.45 19.25
C MET A 1 -1.01 37.97 19.36
N SER A 2 -1.53 37.30 20.38
CA SER A 2 -1.41 35.85 20.55
C SER A 2 -2.18 35.19 19.40
N LYS A 3 -1.56 34.31 18.62
CA LYS A 3 -2.29 33.51 17.64
C LYS A 3 -3.13 32.52 18.44
N GLU A 4 -4.44 32.62 18.41
CA GLU A 4 -5.32 31.57 18.91
C GLU A 4 -5.46 30.51 17.81
N SER A 5 -5.39 29.23 18.16
CA SER A 5 -5.60 28.12 17.22
C SER A 5 -6.92 27.42 17.53
N ILE A 6 -7.47 26.68 16.56
CA ILE A 6 -8.74 25.95 16.72
C ILE A 6 -8.44 24.46 16.67
N CYS A 7 -8.97 23.70 17.63
CA CYS A 7 -8.88 22.25 17.63
C CYS A 7 -9.62 21.67 16.41
N GLN A 8 -8.91 20.92 15.56
CA GLN A 8 -9.47 20.30 14.35
C GLN A 8 -10.42 19.13 14.66
N ALA A 9 -10.38 18.60 15.89
CA ALA A 9 -11.24 17.49 16.31
C ALA A 9 -12.59 17.96 16.87
N CYS A 10 -12.60 18.95 17.77
CA CYS A 10 -13.80 19.38 18.50
C CYS A 10 -14.21 20.84 18.27
N GLY A 11 -13.37 21.65 17.62
CA GLY A 11 -13.66 23.06 17.31
C GLY A 11 -13.42 24.06 18.44
N CYS A 12 -12.93 23.63 19.62
CA CYS A 12 -12.61 24.55 20.71
C CYS A 12 -11.38 25.42 20.40
N THR A 13 -11.37 26.66 20.87
CA THR A 13 -10.21 27.56 20.82
C THR A 13 -9.13 27.08 21.76
N LEU A 14 -7.90 26.98 21.25
CA LEU A 14 -6.71 26.54 21.95
C LEU A 14 -5.65 27.65 21.95
N ASP A 15 -4.88 27.67 23.02
CA ASP A 15 -3.59 28.35 23.02
C ASP A 15 -2.57 27.47 22.25
N PRO A 16 -1.75 28.02 21.35
CA PRO A 16 -0.74 27.27 20.61
C PRO A 16 0.27 26.52 21.46
N GLN A 17 0.41 26.87 22.74
CA GLN A 17 1.33 26.19 23.66
C GLN A 17 0.86 24.80 24.08
N PHE A 18 -0.42 24.46 23.88
CA PHE A 18 -0.94 23.15 24.23
C PHE A 18 -0.56 22.10 23.17
N ILE A 19 -0.02 20.96 23.63
CA ILE A 19 0.32 19.79 22.78
C ILE A 19 -0.92 18.88 22.57
N PHE A 20 -1.90 18.98 23.49
CA PHE A 20 -3.17 18.27 23.42
C PHE A 20 -4.32 19.22 23.74
N CYS A 21 -5.48 18.99 23.12
CA CYS A 21 -6.71 19.72 23.42
C CYS A 21 -7.20 19.36 24.84
N PRO A 22 -7.30 20.32 25.77
CA PRO A 22 -7.82 20.07 27.12
C PRO A 22 -9.28 19.58 27.17
N TRP A 23 -10.05 19.79 26.10
CA TRP A 23 -11.47 19.45 26.04
C TRP A 23 -11.77 18.06 25.50
N CYS A 24 -11.04 17.61 24.47
CA CYS A 24 -11.29 16.31 23.83
C CYS A 24 -10.09 15.35 23.87
N GLY A 25 -8.92 15.81 24.34
CA GLY A 25 -7.71 15.02 24.42
C GLY A 25 -6.96 14.82 23.08
N SER A 26 -7.50 15.31 21.96
CA SER A 26 -6.84 15.14 20.65
C SER A 26 -5.53 15.93 20.58
N PRO A 27 -4.49 15.41 19.91
CA PRO A 27 -3.25 16.14 19.69
C PRO A 27 -3.51 17.44 18.91
N THR A 28 -2.74 18.48 19.23
CA THR A 28 -2.79 19.76 18.50
C THR A 28 -1.91 19.77 17.26
N ASP A 29 -1.00 18.80 17.16
CA ASP A 29 -0.21 18.56 15.97
C ASP A 29 -1.13 18.06 14.83
N PRO A 30 -1.27 18.85 13.74
CA PRO A 30 -2.09 18.46 12.61
C PRO A 30 -1.57 17.18 11.93
N ASP A 31 -0.27 16.92 11.94
CA ASP A 31 0.30 15.75 11.28
C ASP A 31 -0.10 14.46 12.02
N CYS A 32 -0.13 14.50 13.36
CA CYS A 32 -0.62 13.38 14.18
C CYS A 32 -2.13 13.14 14.01
N PHE A 33 -2.94 14.21 13.97
CA PHE A 33 -4.39 14.06 13.81
C PHE A 33 -4.79 13.45 12.46
N LEU A 34 -4.08 13.82 11.39
CA LEU A 34 -4.32 13.27 10.07
C LEU A 34 -3.90 11.80 9.99
N ALA A 35 -2.74 11.44 10.55
CA ALA A 35 -2.28 10.05 10.59
C ALA A 35 -3.33 9.13 11.25
N GLU A 36 -3.75 9.43 12.49
CA GLU A 36 -4.73 8.60 13.21
C GLU A 36 -6.07 8.43 12.47
N ARG A 37 -6.51 9.47 11.77
CA ARG A 37 -7.80 9.45 11.06
C ARG A 37 -7.72 8.77 9.70
N PHE A 38 -6.64 8.97 8.96
CA PHE A 38 -6.52 8.51 7.58
C PHE A 38 -5.78 7.18 7.44
N ASP A 39 -4.91 6.80 8.38
CA ASP A 39 -4.19 5.51 8.35
C ASP A 39 -5.13 4.31 8.20
N PRO A 40 -6.25 4.19 8.93
CA PRO A 40 -7.18 3.07 8.75
C PRO A 40 -7.81 3.03 7.35
N VAL A 41 -7.99 4.18 6.71
CA VAL A 41 -8.53 4.30 5.35
C VAL A 41 -7.47 3.89 4.34
N PHE A 42 -6.23 4.37 4.50
CA PHE A 42 -5.11 4.01 3.64
C PHE A 42 -4.80 2.52 3.72
N GLU A 43 -4.74 1.93 4.93
CA GLU A 43 -4.56 0.50 5.12
C GLU A 43 -5.65 -0.31 4.41
N ARG A 44 -6.92 0.11 4.52
CA ARG A 44 -8.03 -0.57 3.85
C ARG A 44 -7.90 -0.54 2.33
N ILE A 45 -7.52 0.60 1.76
CA ILE A 45 -7.32 0.74 0.31
C ILE A 45 -6.14 -0.13 -0.15
N GLN A 46 -5.03 -0.11 0.59
CA GLN A 46 -3.85 -0.93 0.31
C GLN A 46 -4.19 -2.42 0.34
N ASN A 47 -4.92 -2.88 1.37
CA ASN A 47 -5.36 -4.26 1.50
C ASN A 47 -6.26 -4.71 0.34
N LEU A 48 -7.12 -3.84 -0.17
CA LEU A 48 -7.91 -4.13 -1.36
C LEU A 48 -7.03 -4.30 -2.60
N GLN A 49 -6.04 -3.41 -2.81
CA GLN A 49 -5.13 -3.54 -3.95
C GLN A 49 -4.26 -4.81 -3.89
N VAL A 50 -3.75 -5.17 -2.71
CA VAL A 50 -2.90 -6.34 -2.50
C VAL A 50 -3.58 -7.64 -2.97
N ARG A 51 -4.88 -7.81 -2.72
CA ARG A 51 -5.61 -9.02 -3.14
C ARG A 51 -5.69 -9.18 -4.66
N TRP A 52 -5.95 -8.08 -5.37
CA TRP A 52 -6.03 -8.09 -6.84
C TRP A 52 -4.66 -8.29 -7.48
N THR A 53 -3.61 -7.67 -6.93
CA THR A 53 -2.25 -7.82 -7.45
C THR A 53 -1.70 -9.21 -7.18
N GLN A 54 -1.92 -9.79 -5.99
CA GLN A 54 -1.49 -11.15 -5.65
C GLN A 54 -2.08 -12.20 -6.59
N THR A 55 -3.37 -12.09 -6.92
CA THR A 55 -4.02 -13.06 -7.83
C THR A 55 -3.44 -12.97 -9.24
N ARG A 56 -3.13 -11.75 -9.71
CA ARG A 56 -2.48 -11.53 -11.01
C ARG A 56 -1.06 -12.05 -11.03
N ILE A 57 -0.29 -11.81 -9.96
CA ILE A 57 1.09 -12.29 -9.81
C ILE A 57 1.11 -13.82 -9.83
N ALA A 58 0.26 -14.48 -9.04
CA ALA A 58 0.18 -15.94 -9.00
C ALA A 58 -0.13 -16.56 -10.38
N ARG A 59 -1.01 -15.92 -11.16
CA ARG A 59 -1.27 -16.34 -12.54
C ARG A 59 -0.03 -16.17 -13.42
N MET A 60 0.63 -15.03 -13.34
CA MET A 60 1.86 -14.79 -14.10
C MET A 60 2.96 -15.79 -13.73
N GLU A 61 3.13 -16.12 -12.45
CA GLU A 61 4.09 -17.12 -11.98
C GLU A 61 3.79 -18.52 -12.54
N HIS A 62 2.51 -18.90 -12.56
CA HIS A 62 2.07 -20.14 -13.20
C HIS A 62 2.38 -20.13 -14.70
N ASP A 63 2.02 -19.06 -15.41
CA ASP A 63 2.23 -18.95 -16.86
C ASP A 63 3.73 -18.99 -17.20
N LEU A 64 4.58 -18.34 -16.40
CA LEU A 64 6.03 -18.40 -16.56
C LEU A 64 6.58 -19.82 -16.36
N SER A 65 6.04 -20.57 -15.39
CA SER A 65 6.42 -21.96 -15.13
C SER A 65 6.03 -22.88 -16.31
N GLU A 66 4.86 -22.67 -16.89
CA GLU A 66 4.42 -23.42 -18.07
C GLU A 66 5.26 -23.10 -19.31
N ILE A 67 5.63 -21.83 -19.50
CA ILE A 67 6.52 -21.43 -20.59
C ILE A 67 7.89 -22.10 -20.43
N ASP A 68 8.46 -22.08 -19.23
CA ASP A 68 9.76 -22.71 -18.94
C ASP A 68 9.75 -24.22 -19.21
N ARG A 69 8.67 -24.90 -18.80
CA ARG A 69 8.45 -26.32 -19.11
C ARG A 69 8.41 -26.57 -20.61
N CYS A 70 7.63 -25.78 -21.36
CA CYS A 70 7.52 -25.94 -22.81
C CYS A 70 8.86 -25.70 -23.50
N LEU A 71 9.61 -24.68 -23.09
CA LEU A 71 10.93 -24.40 -23.66
C LEU A 71 11.92 -25.54 -23.38
N SER A 72 11.89 -26.13 -22.18
CA SER A 72 12.71 -27.29 -21.82
C SER A 72 12.42 -28.51 -22.71
N GLU A 73 11.19 -28.66 -23.19
CA GLU A 73 10.78 -29.75 -24.09
C GLU A 73 11.16 -29.46 -25.56
N ILE A 74 11.02 -28.21 -26.00
CA ILE A 74 11.21 -27.82 -27.41
C ILE A 74 12.69 -27.68 -27.79
N VAL A 75 13.53 -27.17 -26.90
CA VAL A 75 14.97 -26.94 -27.17
C VAL A 75 15.69 -28.22 -27.61
N PRO A 76 15.64 -29.36 -26.88
CA PRO A 76 16.29 -30.59 -27.31
C PRO A 76 15.66 -31.21 -28.57
N ALA A 77 14.36 -30.99 -28.82
CA ALA A 77 13.69 -31.43 -30.04
C ALA A 77 14.14 -30.63 -31.28
N SER A 78 14.50 -29.37 -31.10
CA SER A 78 15.05 -28.55 -32.18
C SER A 78 16.52 -28.91 -32.48
N GLU A 79 17.33 -29.21 -31.46
CA GLU A 79 18.74 -29.61 -31.65
C GLU A 79 18.90 -30.94 -32.39
N THR A 80 18.00 -31.89 -32.16
CA THR A 80 18.00 -33.18 -32.86
C THR A 80 17.65 -33.05 -34.36
N LEU A 81 16.75 -32.13 -34.73
CA LEU A 81 16.40 -31.86 -36.13
C LEU A 81 17.55 -31.21 -36.94
N TYR A 82 18.45 -30.46 -36.29
CA TYR A 82 19.62 -29.89 -36.96
C TYR A 82 20.83 -30.84 -37.05
N GLN A 83 20.84 -31.95 -36.29
CA GLN A 83 21.91 -32.95 -36.33
C GLN A 83 21.68 -34.07 -37.36
N GLU A 84 20.46 -34.22 -37.88
CA GLU A 84 20.10 -35.21 -38.91
C GLU A 84 20.11 -34.66 -40.37
N LEU A 85 20.54 -33.40 -40.55
CA LEU A 85 20.78 -32.74 -41.85
C LEU A 85 22.28 -32.62 -42.12
#